data_AF-A0A317Z4B6-F1
#
_entry.id   AF-A0A317Z4B6-F1
#
_cell.length_a   1.000
_cell.length_b   1.000
_cell.length_c   1.000
_cell.angle_alpha   90.00
_cell.angle_beta   90.00
_cell.angle_gamma   90.00
#
_symmetry.space_group_name_H-M   'P 1'
#
loop_
_entity.id
_entity.type
_entity.pdbx_description
1 polymer ?
#
loop_
_entity_poly.entity_id
_entity_poly.type
_entity_poly.pdbx_seq_one_letter_code
_entity_poly.pdbx_strand_id
1 'polypeptide(L)'
;RDTKNLLQNIIRMLFFLTPIFWVLEEQHGILAKLASLNPFAYLIGVYRTALVHSQTAVYGTWSDHIYFWVTTLLLIIIGSVIHMKFRKRILDYI
;
A
#
# COMPACT_ATOMS: atom_id res chain seq x y z
N ARG A 1 15.96 20.15 -3.29
CA ARG A 1 16.37 19.24 -4.39
C ARG A 1 16.62 17.84 -3.85
N ASP A 2 17.21 17.69 -2.67
CA ASP A 2 17.53 16.36 -2.09
C ASP A 2 16.33 15.59 -1.57
N THR A 3 15.29 16.27 -1.07
CA THR A 3 14.03 15.64 -0.66
C THR A 3 13.30 14.96 -1.83
N LYS A 4 13.37 15.53 -3.04
CA LYS A 4 12.77 14.93 -4.25
C LYS A 4 13.50 13.64 -4.66
N ASN A 5 14.83 13.67 -4.67
CA ASN A 5 15.64 12.49 -5.00
C ASN A 5 15.49 11.37 -3.95
N LEU A 6 15.47 11.73 -2.67
CA LEU A 6 15.23 10.78 -1.58
C LEU A 6 13.85 10.11 -1.70
N LEU A 7 12.81 10.92 -1.92
CA LEU A 7 11.44 10.41 -2.10
C LEU A 7 11.35 9.46 -3.30
N GLN A 8 11.98 9.81 -4.42
CA GLN A 8 11.97 8.98 -5.62
C GLN A 8 12.63 7.62 -5.38
N ASN A 9 13.76 7.59 -4.68
CA ASN A 9 14.43 6.33 -4.30
C ASN A 9 13.57 5.49 -3.35
N ILE A 10 12.90 6.12 -2.36
CA ILE A 10 12.00 5.42 -1.44
C ILE A 10 10.82 4.79 -2.21
N ILE A 11 10.17 5.54 -3.10
CA ILE A 11 9.05 5.01 -3.91
C ILE A 11 9.52 3.82 -4.75
N ARG A 12 10.72 3.92 -5.35
CA ARG A 12 11.29 2.84 -6.15
C ARG A 12 11.56 1.59 -5.32
N MET A 13 12.09 1.74 -4.10
CA MET A 13 12.28 0.61 -3.19
C MET A 13 10.96 0.00 -2.74
N LEU A 14 9.95 0.82 -2.40
CA LEU A 14 8.62 0.34 -2.02
C LEU A 14 7.96 -0.44 -3.16
N PHE A 15 8.11 0.03 -4.39
CA PHE A 15 7.63 -0.68 -5.58
C PHE A 15 8.29 -2.06 -5.75
N PHE A 16 9.60 -2.16 -5.50
CA PHE A 16 10.35 -3.42 -5.45
C PHE A 16 10.21 -4.20 -4.13
N LEU A 17 9.37 -3.75 -3.20
CA LEU A 17 8.96 -4.50 -2.00
C LEU A 17 7.50 -4.96 -2.05
N THR A 18 6.67 -4.34 -2.90
CA THR A 18 5.31 -4.78 -3.17
C THR A 18 5.28 -5.86 -4.26
N PRO A 19 4.47 -6.93 -4.11
CA PRO A 19 4.41 -8.05 -5.06
C PRO A 19 3.67 -7.69 -6.36
N ILE A 20 4.15 -6.63 -7.03
CA ILE A 20 3.71 -6.19 -8.36
C ILE A 20 4.40 -7.05 -9.43
N PHE A 21 5.70 -7.34 -9.25
CA PHE A 21 6.52 -8.09 -10.22
C PHE A 21 6.77 -9.55 -9.85
N TRP A 22 6.71 -9.92 -8.57
CA TRP A 22 6.89 -11.31 -8.13
C TRP A 22 5.62 -11.87 -7.51
N VAL A 23 5.45 -13.18 -7.65
CA VAL A 23 4.31 -13.91 -7.09
C VAL A 23 4.66 -14.30 -5.65
N LEU A 24 3.74 -14.01 -4.72
CA LEU A 24 3.88 -14.37 -3.30
C LEU A 24 4.03 -15.89 -3.08
N GLU A 25 3.45 -16.69 -3.97
CA GLU A 25 3.44 -18.16 -3.89
C GLU A 25 4.84 -18.79 -4.01
N GLU A 26 5.80 -18.12 -4.66
CA GLU A 26 7.14 -18.66 -4.85
C GLU A 26 8.11 -18.26 -3.71
N GLN A 27 7.74 -17.30 -2.87
CA GLN A 27 8.62 -16.73 -1.84
C GLN A 27 8.29 -17.27 -0.46
N HIS A 28 9.20 -18.06 0.12
CA HIS A 28 9.09 -18.55 1.50
C HIS A 28 10.05 -17.74 2.38
N GLY A 29 9.53 -16.91 3.30
CA GLY A 29 10.39 -16.15 4.22
C GLY A 29 9.80 -14.86 4.77
N ILE A 30 10.68 -14.02 5.33
CA ILE A 30 10.33 -12.73 5.95
C ILE A 30 9.73 -11.75 4.91
N LEU A 31 10.18 -11.82 3.65
CA LEU A 31 9.64 -11.00 2.57
C LEU A 31 8.17 -11.29 2.28
N ALA A 32 7.75 -12.56 2.30
CA ALA A 32 6.35 -12.93 2.09
C ALA A 32 5.45 -12.43 3.23
N LYS A 33 5.93 -12.49 4.49
CA LYS A 33 5.23 -11.92 5.64
C LYS A 33 5.16 -10.39 5.60
N LEU A 34 6.24 -9.72 5.21
CA LEU A 34 6.25 -8.26 5.02
C LEU A 34 5.30 -7.82 3.91
N ALA A 35 5.28 -8.57 2.81
CA ALA A 35 4.40 -8.29 1.70
C ALA A 35 2.93 -8.56 2.06
N SER A 36 2.60 -9.62 2.80
CA SER A 36 1.22 -9.89 3.23
C SER A 36 0.68 -8.87 4.23
N LEU A 37 1.54 -8.25 5.04
CA LEU A 37 1.17 -7.16 5.95
C LEU A 37 0.88 -5.85 5.22
N ASN A 38 1.34 -5.68 3.98
CA ASN A 38 1.19 -4.44 3.25
C ASN A 38 -0.20 -4.34 2.59
N PRO A 39 -1.03 -3.32 2.90
CA PRO A 39 -2.35 -3.17 2.29
C PRO A 39 -2.32 -3.04 0.75
N PHE A 40 -1.20 -2.59 0.17
CA PHE A 40 -1.03 -2.54 -1.29
C PHE A 40 -0.94 -3.94 -1.91
N ALA A 41 -0.37 -4.93 -1.22
CA ALA A 41 -0.28 -6.29 -1.71
C ALA A 41 -1.67 -6.93 -1.86
N TYR A 42 -2.54 -6.68 -0.89
CA TYR A 42 -3.94 -7.09 -0.94
C TYR A 42 -4.66 -6.51 -2.17
N LEU A 43 -4.48 -5.21 -2.43
CA LEU A 43 -5.08 -4.51 -3.57
C LEU A 43 -4.62 -5.10 -4.92
N ILE A 44 -3.33 -5.43 -5.04
CA ILE A 44 -2.76 -6.09 -6.23
C ILE A 44 -3.35 -7.49 -6.41
N GLY A 45 -3.53 -8.25 -5.33
CA GLY A 45 -4.16 -9.56 -5.36
C GLY A 45 -5.59 -9.52 -5.91
N VAL A 46 -6.42 -8.60 -5.39
CA VAL A 46 -7.79 -8.34 -5.87
C VAL A 46 -7.78 -7.96 -7.36
N TYR A 47 -6.87 -7.08 -7.78
CA TYR A 47 -6.78 -6.64 -9.16
C TYR A 47 -6.38 -7.79 -10.10
N ARG A 48 -5.42 -8.63 -9.69
CA ARG A 48 -4.99 -9.81 -10.45
C ARG A 48 -6.10 -10.84 -10.55
N THR A 49 -6.84 -11.11 -9.48
CA THR A 49 -8.00 -12.02 -9.58
C THR A 49 -9.09 -11.44 -10.47
N ALA A 50 -9.43 -10.16 -10.34
CA ALA A 50 -10.48 -9.54 -11.14
C ALA A 50 -10.17 -9.55 -12.65
N LEU A 51 -8.89 -9.38 -13.04
CA LEU A 51 -8.49 -9.32 -14.44
C LEU A 51 -8.10 -10.67 -15.05
N VAL A 52 -7.46 -11.55 -14.28
CA VAL A 52 -6.88 -12.80 -14.80
C VAL A 52 -7.75 -14.02 -14.47
N HIS A 53 -8.41 -14.02 -13.31
CA HIS A 53 -9.18 -15.16 -12.80
C HIS A 53 -10.65 -14.78 -12.66
N SER A 54 -11.41 -14.85 -13.76
CA SER A 54 -12.85 -14.53 -13.78
C SER A 54 -13.74 -15.43 -12.91
N GLN A 55 -13.19 -16.49 -12.30
CA GLN A 55 -13.96 -17.50 -11.56
C GLN A 55 -14.14 -17.18 -10.06
N THR A 56 -13.33 -16.30 -9.48
CA THR A 56 -13.45 -15.91 -8.06
C THR A 56 -13.72 -14.41 -7.97
N ALA A 57 -14.98 -14.05 -7.73
CA ALA A 57 -15.42 -12.67 -7.59
C ALA A 57 -14.79 -11.93 -6.39
N VAL A 58 -14.21 -12.66 -5.44
CA VAL A 58 -13.63 -12.13 -4.20
C VAL A 58 -12.28 -12.77 -3.95
N TYR A 59 -11.25 -11.96 -3.70
CA TYR A 59 -9.91 -12.39 -3.34
C TYR A 59 -9.71 -12.34 -1.82
N GLY A 60 -9.21 -13.42 -1.25
CA GLY A 60 -8.88 -13.50 0.17
C GLY A 60 -10.08 -13.77 1.08
N THR A 61 -9.84 -13.64 2.38
CA THR A 61 -10.83 -13.88 3.44
C THR A 61 -11.44 -12.56 3.93
N TRP A 62 -12.61 -12.61 4.57
CA TRP A 62 -13.25 -11.42 5.16
C TRP A 62 -12.34 -10.66 6.15
N SER A 63 -11.44 -11.35 6.85
CA SER A 63 -10.42 -10.73 7.71
C SER A 63 -9.45 -9.84 6.93
N ASP A 64 -9.05 -10.24 5.72
CA ASP A 64 -8.12 -9.47 4.89
C ASP A 64 -8.78 -8.16 4.39
N HIS A 65 -10.06 -8.24 4.02
CA HIS A 65 -10.86 -7.07 3.66
C HIS A 65 -10.95 -6.08 4.82
N ILE A 66 -11.24 -6.56 6.03
CA ILE A 66 -11.36 -5.71 7.23
C ILE A 66 -10.00 -5.06 7.55
N TYR A 67 -8.92 -5.85 7.54
CA TYR A 67 -7.56 -5.34 7.76
C TYR A 67 -7.20 -4.21 6.77
N PHE A 68 -7.52 -4.39 5.49
CA PHE A 68 -7.29 -3.39 4.46
C PHE A 68 -8.07 -2.10 4.72
N TRP A 69 -9.38 -2.20 4.99
CA TRP A 69 -10.23 -1.03 5.22
C TRP A 69 -9.87 -0.27 6.48
N VAL A 70 -9.59 -0.97 7.58
CA VAL A 70 -9.15 -0.35 8.84
C VAL A 70 -7.83 0.39 8.64
N THR A 71 -6.85 -0.23 7.97
CA THR A 71 -5.56 0.40 7.69
C THR A 71 -5.70 1.62 6.78
N THR A 72 -6.52 1.52 5.74
CA THR A 72 -6.79 2.62 4.80
C THR A 72 -7.46 3.81 5.51
N LEU A 73 -8.47 3.54 6.33
CA LEU A 73 -9.19 4.58 7.07
C LEU A 73 -8.28 5.25 8.11
N LEU A 74 -7.43 4.47 8.78
CA LEU A 74 -6.42 4.98 9.70
C LEU A 74 -5.42 5.90 8.98
N LEU A 75 -4.90 5.50 7.81
CA LEU A 75 -4.00 6.34 7.01
C LEU A 75 -4.68 7.64 6.56
N ILE A 76 -5.95 7.58 6.18
CA ILE A 76 -6.73 8.78 5.81
C ILE A 76 -6.91 9.71 7.00
N ILE A 77 -7.22 9.19 8.19
CA ILE A 77 -7.37 10.01 9.40
C ILE A 77 -6.04 10.67 9.76
N ILE A 78 -4.95 9.90 9.81
CA ILE A 78 -3.62 10.44 10.11
C ILE A 78 -3.22 11.48 9.06
N GLY A 79 -3.42 11.17 7.78
CA GLY A 79 -3.16 12.08 6.66
C GLY A 79 -3.96 13.37 6.78
N SER A 80 -5.24 13.28 7.15
CA SER A 80 -6.13 14.43 7.36
C SER A 80 -5.67 15.30 8.53
N VAL A 81 -5.35 14.69 9.68
CA VAL A 81 -4.85 15.41 10.86
C VAL A 81 -3.54 16.13 10.57
N ILE A 82 -2.59 15.44 9.92
CA ILE A 82 -1.32 16.04 9.50
C ILE A 82 -1.58 17.17 8.49
N HIS A 83 -2.40 16.92 7.47
CA HIS A 83 -2.75 17.92 6.46
C HIS A 83 -3.38 19.17 7.09
N MET A 84 -4.31 19.03 8.03
CA MET A 84 -4.91 20.15 8.75
C MET A 84 -3.89 20.91 9.61
N LYS A 85 -2.97 20.19 10.28
CA LYS A 85 -1.92 20.80 11.12
C LYS A 85 -0.91 21.61 10.27
N PHE A 86 -0.53 21.10 9.10
CA PHE A 86 0.42 21.76 8.22
C PHE A 86 -0.22 22.78 7.27
N ARG A 87 -1.55 22.75 7.05
CA ARG A 87 -2.26 23.74 6.22
C ARG A 87 -1.92 25.19 6.62
N LYS A 88 -1.85 25.47 7.92
CA LYS A 88 -1.53 26.82 8.42
C LYS A 88 -0.08 27.22 8.14
N ARG A 89 0.86 26.28 8.19
CA ARG A 89 2.29 26.54 7.93
C ARG A 89 2.63 26.62 6.45
N ILE A 90 1.85 25.98 5.58
CA ILE A 90 2.06 26.07 4.13
C ILE A 90 1.77 27.48 3.62
N LEU A 91 0.77 28.17 4.19
CA LEU A 91 0.47 29.57 3.88
C LEU A 91 1.62 30.53 4.25
N ASP A 92 2.42 30.21 5.27
CA ASP A 92 3.58 31.03 5.66
C ASP A 92 4.80 30.82 4.73
N TYR A 93 4.79 29.78 3.89
CA TYR A 93 5.89 29.41 2.98
C TYR A 93 5.59 29.70 1.50
N ILE A 94 4.41 30.25 1.17
CA ILE A 94 4.04 30.76 -0.16
C ILE A 94 4.33 32.26 -0.20
#